data_AF-A0A951UGN4-F1
#
_entry.id   AF-A0A951UGN4-F1
#
_cell.length_a   1.000
_cell.length_b   1.000
_cell.length_c   1.000
_cell.angle_alpha   90.00
_cell.angle_beta   90.00
_cell.angle_gamma   90.00
#
_symmetry.space_group_name_H-M   'P 1'
#
loop_
_entity.id
_entity.type
_entity.pdbx_description
1 polymer ?
#
loop_
_entity_poly.entity_id
_entity_poly.type
_entity_poly.pdbx_seq_one_letter_code
_entity_poly.pdbx_strand_id
1 'polypeptide(L)'
;MQITIPHHLQSTYKLIQCAFPNGIEPENYEPLLALLSEEMSDRNLAQVIAYYVGKEYSVVLNDVYRVQSIDIPKAEAIANLKNNLFSCGYQQWLEELF
;
A
#
# COMPACT_ATOMS: atom_id res chain seq x y z
N MET A 1 -9.92 -14.70 13.56
CA MET A 1 -10.95 -13.91 12.87
C MET A 1 -10.65 -13.97 11.38
N GLN A 2 -11.58 -14.41 10.54
CA GLN A 2 -11.40 -14.26 9.09
C GLN A 2 -11.58 -12.78 8.76
N ILE A 3 -10.50 -12.15 8.32
CA ILE A 3 -10.54 -10.77 7.84
C ILE A 3 -11.15 -10.82 6.43
N THR A 4 -12.39 -10.35 6.29
CA THR A 4 -13.04 -10.25 4.98
C THR A 4 -12.65 -8.93 4.34
N ILE A 5 -11.79 -8.98 3.32
CA ILE A 5 -11.37 -7.80 2.56
C ILE A 5 -12.54 -7.34 1.66
N PRO A 6 -12.96 -6.07 1.73
CA PRO A 6 -13.96 -5.49 0.82
C PRO A 6 -13.58 -5.73 -0.65
N HIS A 7 -14.56 -6.02 -1.50
CA HIS A 7 -14.33 -6.37 -2.91
C HIS A 7 -13.44 -5.37 -3.65
N HIS A 8 -13.69 -4.07 -3.47
CA HIS A 8 -12.92 -3.00 -4.10
C HIS A 8 -11.47 -2.86 -3.62
N LEU A 9 -11.07 -3.58 -2.55
CA LEU A 9 -9.70 -3.61 -2.05
C LEU A 9 -8.99 -4.93 -2.36
N GLN A 10 -9.68 -5.91 -2.96
CA GLN A 10 -9.11 -7.24 -3.16
C GLN A 10 -7.94 -7.23 -4.14
N SER A 11 -8.01 -6.43 -5.21
CA SER A 11 -6.91 -6.33 -6.17
C SER A 11 -5.68 -5.69 -5.54
N THR A 12 -5.85 -4.59 -4.81
CA THR A 12 -4.76 -3.95 -4.05
C THR A 12 -4.16 -4.89 -3.00
N TYR A 13 -5.00 -5.63 -2.26
CA TYR A 13 -4.52 -6.60 -1.27
C TYR A 13 -3.67 -7.69 -1.93
N LYS A 14 -4.11 -8.23 -3.07
CA LYS A 14 -3.36 -9.25 -3.83
C LYS A 14 -2.03 -8.72 -4.35
N LEU A 15 -2.00 -7.48 -4.84
CA LEU A 15 -0.78 -6.82 -5.28
C LEU A 15 0.24 -6.73 -4.14
N ILE A 16 -0.19 -6.22 -2.97
CA ILE A 16 0.64 -6.12 -1.77
C ILE A 16 1.07 -7.51 -1.29
N GLN A 17 0.17 -8.49 -1.31
CA GLN A 17 0.46 -9.87 -0.90
C GLN A 17 1.51 -10.53 -1.77
N CYS A 18 1.48 -10.32 -3.08
CA CYS A 18 2.49 -10.82 -3.99
C CYS A 18 3.87 -10.19 -3.69
N ALA A 19 3.91 -8.87 -3.47
CA ALA A 19 5.18 -8.15 -3.27
C ALA A 19 5.80 -8.38 -1.89
N PHE A 20 4.97 -8.68 -0.88
CA PHE A 20 5.36 -8.78 0.52
C PHE A 20 4.76 -10.02 1.22
N PRO A 21 4.97 -11.25 0.71
CA PRO A 21 4.24 -12.44 1.16
C PRO A 21 4.44 -12.78 2.65
N ASN A 22 5.53 -12.30 3.25
CA ASN A 22 5.86 -12.53 4.66
C ASN A 22 5.62 -11.29 5.54
N GLY A 23 4.90 -10.29 5.03
CA GLY A 23 4.73 -8.99 5.68
C GLY A 23 5.61 -7.90 5.07
N ILE A 24 5.32 -6.65 5.45
CA ILE A 24 6.01 -5.46 4.95
C ILE A 24 7.11 -5.09 5.94
N GLU A 25 8.36 -5.17 5.49
CA GLU A 25 9.52 -4.75 6.28
C GLU A 25 9.47 -3.23 6.58
N PRO A 26 10.01 -2.77 7.73
CA PRO A 26 9.92 -1.35 8.14
C PRO A 26 10.41 -0.36 7.09
N GLU A 27 11.50 -0.71 6.37
CA GLU A 27 12.09 0.10 5.30
C GLU A 27 11.17 0.29 4.08
N ASN A 28 10.22 -0.62 3.87
CA ASN A 28 9.31 -0.62 2.74
C ASN A 28 7.94 -0.03 3.07
N TYR A 29 7.59 0.08 4.35
CA TYR A 29 6.25 0.52 4.78
C TYR A 29 5.93 1.94 4.32
N GLU A 30 6.76 2.92 4.67
CA GLU A 30 6.49 4.31 4.32
C GLU A 30 6.60 4.58 2.81
N PRO A 31 7.61 4.07 2.07
CA PRO A 31 7.64 4.18 0.62
C PRO A 31 6.44 3.55 -0.08
N LEU A 32 5.91 2.42 0.42
CA LEU A 32 4.69 1.81 -0.11
C LEU A 32 3.47 2.72 0.08
N LEU A 33 3.31 3.31 1.26
CA LEU A 33 2.22 4.24 1.53
C LEU A 33 2.29 5.46 0.61
N ALA A 34 3.47 6.06 0.47
CA ALA A 34 3.67 7.21 -0.40
C ALA A 34 3.32 6.86 -1.85
N LEU A 35 3.86 5.75 -2.38
CA LEU A 35 3.62 5.31 -3.75
C LEU A 35 2.14 5.08 -4.05
N LEU A 36 1.45 4.29 -3.24
CA LEU A 36 0.06 3.94 -3.53
C LEU A 36 -0.90 5.11 -3.30
N SER A 37 -0.55 6.06 -2.43
CA SER A 37 -1.40 7.22 -2.18
C SER A 37 -1.52 8.18 -3.36
N GLU A 38 -0.60 8.11 -4.33
CA GLU A 38 -0.71 8.85 -5.59
C GLU A 38 -1.79 8.28 -6.52
N GLU A 39 -2.13 7.00 -6.37
CA GLU A 39 -2.98 6.27 -7.32
C GLU A 39 -4.38 5.95 -6.76
N MET A 40 -4.52 5.87 -5.44
CA MET A 40 -5.79 5.56 -4.77
C MET A 40 -6.02 6.43 -3.54
N SER A 41 -7.28 6.61 -3.15
CA SER A 41 -7.60 7.47 -2.00
C SER A 41 -6.95 6.99 -0.69
N ASP A 42 -6.52 7.95 0.14
CA ASP A 42 -5.90 7.71 1.45
C ASP A 42 -6.74 6.76 2.33
N ARG A 43 -8.07 6.90 2.28
CA ARG A 43 -8.99 6.07 3.08
C ARG A 43 -8.96 4.61 2.67
N ASN A 44 -8.96 4.33 1.37
CA ASN A 44 -8.89 2.97 0.85
C ASN A 44 -7.50 2.37 1.09
N LEU A 45 -6.44 3.17 0.92
CA LEU A 45 -5.07 2.75 1.20
C LEU A 45 -4.89 2.39 2.67
N ALA A 46 -5.33 3.26 3.57
CA ALA A 46 -5.25 3.01 5.00
C ALA A 46 -6.04 1.76 5.41
N GLN A 47 -7.20 1.54 4.78
CA GLN A 47 -8.02 0.35 5.06
C GLN A 47 -7.34 -0.95 4.61
N VAL A 48 -6.83 -1.01 3.37
CA VAL A 48 -6.18 -2.24 2.87
C VAL A 48 -4.89 -2.54 3.63
N ILE A 49 -4.09 -1.52 3.95
CA ILE A 49 -2.86 -1.70 4.74
C ILE A 49 -3.19 -2.14 6.15
N ALA A 50 -4.17 -1.53 6.82
CA ALA A 50 -4.61 -1.95 8.15
C ALA A 50 -4.98 -3.44 8.20
N TYR A 51 -5.71 -3.93 7.19
CA TYR A 51 -5.99 -5.35 7.06
C TYR A 51 -4.73 -6.20 6.81
N TYR A 52 -3.80 -5.72 6.00
CA TYR A 52 -2.60 -6.47 5.62
C TYR A 52 -1.61 -6.61 6.79
N VAL A 53 -1.35 -5.54 7.53
CA VAL A 53 -0.37 -5.51 8.63
C VAL A 53 -0.98 -5.78 10.00
N GLY A 54 -2.31 -5.89 10.10
CA GLY A 54 -3.02 -6.09 11.37
C GLY A 54 -2.95 -4.90 12.32
N LYS A 55 -2.91 -3.67 11.79
CA LYS A 55 -2.90 -2.42 12.58
C LYS A 55 -4.28 -1.76 12.57
N GLU A 56 -4.51 -0.89 13.55
CA GLU A 56 -5.70 -0.05 13.60
C GLU A 56 -5.76 0.93 12.43
N TYR A 57 -6.94 1.04 11.81
CA TYR A 57 -7.18 1.91 10.65
C TYR A 57 -6.72 3.35 10.87
N SER A 58 -7.06 3.94 12.02
CA SER A 58 -6.72 5.33 12.34
C SER A 58 -5.22 5.57 12.46
N VAL A 59 -4.46 4.55 12.91
CA VAL A 59 -2.99 4.63 12.98
C VAL A 59 -2.43 4.65 11.57
N VAL A 60 -2.88 3.74 10.71
CA VAL A 60 -2.42 3.67 9.32
C VAL A 60 -2.81 4.93 8.53
N LEU A 61 -4.01 5.47 8.75
CA LEU A 61 -4.43 6.72 8.10
C LEU A 61 -3.52 7.90 8.46
N ASN A 62 -3.12 8.00 9.73
CA ASN A 62 -2.14 9.01 10.15
C ASN A 62 -0.77 8.78 9.51
N ASP A 63 -0.35 7.52 9.32
CA ASP A 63 0.88 7.20 8.59
C ASP A 63 0.80 7.68 7.14
N VAL A 64 -0.33 7.45 6.45
CA VAL A 64 -0.55 7.92 5.07
C VAL A 64 -0.42 9.45 4.99
N TYR A 65 -1.05 10.18 5.90
CA TYR A 65 -0.91 11.65 5.93
C TYR A 65 0.52 12.11 6.22
N ARG A 66 1.24 11.39 7.10
CA ARG A 66 2.62 11.72 7.47
C ARG A 66 3.56 11.60 6.27
N VAL A 67 3.47 10.52 5.49
CA VAL A 67 4.38 10.29 4.35
C VAL A 67 4.13 11.22 3.18
N GLN A 68 2.97 11.89 3.13
CA GLN A 68 2.68 12.91 2.11
C GLN A 68 3.16 14.31 2.48
N SER A 69 3.49 14.58 3.76
CA SER A 69 3.66 15.95 4.25
C SER A 69 4.87 16.20 5.14
N ILE A 70 5.22 15.25 6.01
CA ILE A 70 6.28 15.42 7.02
C ILE A 70 7.48 14.54 6.66
N ASP A 71 7.25 13.24 6.53
CA ASP A 71 8.29 12.23 6.34
C ASP A 71 8.21 11.66 4.92
N ILE A 72 8.41 12.52 3.94
CA ILE A 72 8.30 12.14 2.52
C ILE A 72 9.44 11.16 2.19
N PRO A 73 9.13 9.90 1.80
CA PRO A 73 10.15 8.92 1.49
C PRO A 73 11.00 9.35 0.29
N LYS A 74 12.27 8.92 0.27
CA LYS A 74 13.18 9.22 -0.83
C LYS A 74 12.64 8.61 -2.13
N ALA A 75 12.72 9.38 -3.22
CA ALA A 75 12.28 8.96 -4.55
C ALA A 75 12.91 7.62 -4.99
N GLU A 76 14.17 7.35 -4.62
CA GLU A 76 14.84 6.08 -4.90
C GLU A 76 14.15 4.89 -4.22
N ALA A 77 13.72 5.04 -2.95
CA ALA A 77 13.02 3.98 -2.24
C ALA A 77 11.65 3.70 -2.86
N ILE A 78 10.93 4.76 -3.25
CA ILE A 78 9.65 4.66 -3.97
C ILE A 78 9.85 3.94 -5.33
N ALA A 79 10.86 4.33 -6.10
CA ALA A 79 11.14 3.74 -7.41
C ALA A 79 11.53 2.25 -7.32
N ASN A 80 12.36 1.88 -6.34
CA ASN A 80 12.73 0.48 -6.09
C ASN A 80 11.49 -0.36 -5.74
N LEU A 81 10.61 0.18 -4.90
CA LEU A 81 9.39 -0.50 -4.49
C LEU A 81 8.40 -0.64 -5.66
N LYS A 82 8.30 0.38 -6.51
CA LYS A 82 7.50 0.33 -7.74
C LYS A 82 7.94 -0.80 -8.67
N ASN A 83 9.24 -1.03 -8.83
CA ASN A 83 9.77 -2.16 -9.61
C ASN A 83 9.36 -3.53 -9.04
N ASN A 84 9.32 -3.66 -7.72
CA ASN A 84 8.82 -4.88 -7.07
C ASN A 84 7.32 -5.08 -7.38
N LEU A 85 6.51 -4.04 -7.22
CA LEU A 85 5.07 -4.10 -7.53
C LEU A 85 4.81 -4.40 -9.02
N PHE A 86 5.63 -3.90 -9.95
CA PHE A 86 5.52 -4.23 -11.37
C PHE A 86 5.59 -5.73 -11.63
N SER A 87 6.48 -6.43 -10.93
CA SER A 87 6.60 -7.89 -11.02
C SER A 87 5.39 -8.63 -10.45
N CYS A 88 4.56 -7.94 -9.68
CA CYS A 88 3.33 -8.43 -9.05
C CYS A 88 2.03 -7.93 -9.72
N GLY A 89 2.14 -7.30 -10.89
CA GLY A 89 0.99 -6.87 -11.67
C GLY A 89 0.51 -5.44 -11.40
N TYR A 90 1.40 -4.54 -10.97
CA TYR A 90 1.09 -3.13 -10.75
C TYR A 90 0.43 -2.45 -11.95
N GLN A 91 0.87 -2.77 -13.17
CA GLN A 91 0.30 -2.16 -14.37
C GLN A 91 -1.16 -2.57 -14.58
N GLN A 92 -1.46 -3.87 -14.44
CA GLN A 92 -2.83 -4.36 -14.53
C GLN A 92 -3.70 -3.79 -13.41
N TRP A 93 -3.15 -3.67 -12.20
CA TRP A 93 -3.84 -3.05 -11.08
C TRP A 93 -4.19 -1.57 -11.34
N LEU A 94 -3.30 -0.80 -11.98
CA LEU A 94 -3.62 0.58 -12.38
C LEU A 94 -4.76 0.64 -13.40
N GLU A 95 -4.77 -0.28 -14.37
CA GLU A 95 -5.84 -0.37 -15.38
C GLU A 95 -7.21 -0.70 -14.76
N GLU A 96 -7.27 -1.33 -13.60
CA GLU A 96 -8.52 -1.61 -12.87
C GLU A 96 -9.08 -0.40 -12.11
N LEU A 97 -8.26 0.64 -11.86
CA LEU A 97 -8.67 1.83 -11.13
C LEU A 97 -9.37 2.88 -12.01
N PHE A 98 -9.22 2.79 -13.34
CA PHE A 98 -9.76 3.73 -14.33
C PHE A 98 -10.80 3.06 -15.24
#